data_AF-A0AA91FA48-F1
#
_entry.id   AF-A0AA91FA48-F1
#
_cell.length_a   1.000
_cell.length_b   1.000
_cell.length_c   1.000
_cell.angle_alpha   90.00
_cell.angle_beta   90.00
_cell.angle_gamma   90.00
#
_symmetry.space_group_name_H-M   'P 1'
#
loop_
_entity.id
_entity.type
_entity.pdbx_description
1 polymer ?
#
loop_
_entity_poly.entity_id
_entity_poly.type
_entity_poly.pdbx_seq_one_letter_code
_entity_poly.pdbx_strand_id
1 'polypeptide(L)'
;MTNSFASAPHQAVRRGTPVGQASRRRYSLATLRNTIAAWRERTRYRWDLKRISEVNPHLIDDIGLTRRQVEDEIAKLPFWQR
;
A
#
# COMPACT_ATOMS: atom_id res chain seq x y z
N MET A 1 -58.27 -38.50 -26.65
CA MET A 1 -56.94 -39.10 -26.37
C MET A 1 -55.91 -37.98 -26.41
N THR A 2 -55.05 -37.92 -25.41
CA THR A 2 -54.30 -36.74 -24.94
C THR A 2 -52.94 -36.58 -25.62
N ASN A 3 -52.67 -35.44 -26.26
CA ASN A 3 -51.30 -35.07 -26.66
C ASN A 3 -50.72 -34.09 -25.63
N SER A 4 -49.93 -34.66 -24.71
CA SER A 4 -49.21 -33.96 -23.66
C SER A 4 -48.10 -33.09 -24.26
N PHE A 5 -48.17 -31.78 -24.06
CA PHE A 5 -47.05 -30.86 -24.31
C PHE A 5 -45.95 -31.16 -23.28
N ALA A 6 -44.90 -31.87 -23.70
CA ALA A 6 -43.73 -32.10 -22.87
C ALA A 6 -42.90 -30.81 -22.79
N SER A 7 -43.00 -30.10 -21.66
CA SER A 7 -42.16 -28.95 -21.35
C SER A 7 -40.78 -29.45 -20.93
N ALA A 8 -39.76 -29.28 -21.78
CA ALA A 8 -38.37 -29.58 -21.43
C ALA A 8 -37.84 -28.49 -20.49
N PRO A 9 -37.29 -28.83 -19.31
CA PRO A 9 -36.67 -27.81 -18.46
C PRO A 9 -35.40 -27.31 -19.17
N HIS A 10 -35.45 -26.06 -19.65
CA HIS A 10 -34.25 -25.33 -20.03
C HIS A 10 -33.34 -25.24 -18.82
N GLN A 11 -32.27 -26.04 -18.83
CA GLN A 11 -31.20 -25.98 -17.86
C GLN A 11 -30.46 -24.65 -18.08
N ALA A 12 -30.95 -23.60 -17.42
CA ALA A 12 -30.26 -22.34 -17.32
C ALA A 12 -28.89 -22.61 -16.71
N VAL A 13 -27.84 -22.48 -17.53
CA VAL A 13 -26.45 -22.45 -17.09
C VAL A 13 -26.34 -21.34 -16.05
N ARG A 14 -26.39 -21.72 -14.77
CA ARG A 14 -26.05 -20.82 -13.68
C ARG A 14 -24.56 -20.57 -13.80
N ARG A 15 -24.22 -19.48 -14.49
CA ARG A 15 -22.89 -18.90 -14.53
C ARG A 15 -22.43 -18.70 -13.09
N GLY A 16 -21.53 -19.57 -12.63
CA GLY A 16 -20.97 -19.49 -11.29
C GLY A 16 -20.46 -18.07 -11.03
N THR A 17 -20.97 -17.45 -9.98
CA THR A 17 -20.44 -16.21 -9.43
C THR A 17 -18.95 -16.41 -9.14
N PRO A 18 -18.04 -15.51 -9.55
CA PRO A 18 -16.62 -15.68 -9.28
C PRO A 18 -16.35 -15.39 -7.80
N VAL A 19 -16.43 -16.43 -6.97
CA VAL A 19 -16.04 -16.41 -5.55
C VAL A 19 -14.58 -15.94 -5.36
N GLY A 20 -13.75 -15.99 -6.41
CA GLY A 20 -12.37 -15.49 -6.42
C GLY A 20 -12.17 -13.98 -6.59
N GLN A 21 -13.23 -13.19 -6.82
CA GLN A 21 -13.08 -11.74 -7.06
C GLN A 21 -12.99 -10.94 -5.74
N ALA A 22 -13.70 -11.37 -4.70
CA ALA A 22 -13.69 -10.71 -3.40
C ALA A 22 -12.35 -10.90 -2.65
N SER A 23 -11.73 -12.08 -2.77
CA SER A 23 -10.41 -12.36 -2.17
C SER A 23 -9.32 -11.53 -2.82
N ARG A 24 -9.23 -11.50 -4.16
CA ARG A 24 -8.26 -10.66 -4.89
C ARG A 24 -8.39 -9.18 -4.55
N ARG A 25 -9.61 -8.66 -4.40
CA ARG A 25 -9.87 -7.25 -4.04
C ARG A 25 -9.46 -6.91 -2.61
N ARG A 26 -9.56 -7.86 -1.67
CA ARG A 26 -9.09 -7.66 -0.29
C ARG A 26 -7.56 -7.70 -0.21
N TYR A 27 -6.92 -8.62 -0.95
CA TYR A 27 -5.46 -8.67 -1.07
C TYR A 27 -4.91 -7.38 -1.69
N SER A 28 -5.55 -6.83 -2.74
CA SER A 28 -5.09 -5.58 -3.34
C SER A 28 -5.19 -4.37 -2.40
N LEU A 29 -6.23 -4.30 -1.56
CA LEU A 29 -6.37 -3.23 -0.57
C LEU A 29 -5.38 -3.36 0.59
N ALA A 30 -5.11 -4.59 1.05
CA ALA A 30 -4.08 -4.83 2.07
C ALA A 30 -2.69 -4.43 1.55
N THR A 31 -2.35 -4.81 0.32
CA THR A 31 -1.10 -4.41 -0.33
C THR A 31 -1.01 -2.89 -0.46
N LEU A 32 -2.09 -2.21 -0.88
CA LEU A 32 -2.11 -0.75 -0.98
C LEU A 32 -1.94 -0.06 0.38
N ARG A 33 -2.56 -0.59 1.44
CA ARG A 33 -2.38 -0.06 2.79
C ARG A 33 -0.94 -0.24 3.29
N ASN A 34 -0.33 -1.38 3.01
CA ASN A 34 1.05 -1.67 3.37
C ASN A 34 2.03 -0.76 2.61
N THR A 35 1.80 -0.50 1.32
CA THR A 35 2.62 0.46 0.59
C THR A 35 2.45 1.86 1.17
N ILE A 36 1.23 2.34 1.41
CA ILE A 36 1.02 3.66 2.05
C ILE A 36 1.70 3.73 3.43
N ALA A 37 1.62 2.67 4.24
CA ALA A 37 2.26 2.61 5.54
C ALA A 37 3.79 2.69 5.43
N ALA A 38 4.40 1.92 4.53
CA ALA A 38 5.85 1.97 4.28
C ALA A 38 6.30 3.34 3.77
N TRP A 39 5.49 4.00 2.94
CA TRP A 39 5.76 5.37 2.49
C TRP A 39 5.71 6.36 3.67
N ARG A 40 4.68 6.28 4.52
CA ARG A 40 4.57 7.12 5.73
C ARG A 40 5.71 6.90 6.71
N GLU A 41 6.17 5.67 6.88
CA GLU A 41 7.30 5.34 7.74
C GLU A 41 8.61 5.96 7.22
N ARG A 42 8.90 5.80 5.93
CA ARG A 42 10.07 6.44 5.30
C ARG A 42 10.01 7.96 5.39
N THR A 43 8.83 8.53 5.20
CA THR A 43 8.63 9.97 5.36
C THR A 43 8.91 10.41 6.80
N ARG A 44 8.36 9.71 7.80
CA ARG A 44 8.61 10.02 9.23
C ARG A 44 10.10 9.92 9.58
N TYR A 45 10.77 8.86 9.14
CA TYR A 45 12.22 8.71 9.37
C TYR A 45 13.02 9.91 8.86
N ARG A 46 12.69 10.42 7.66
CA ARG A 46 13.36 11.60 7.11
C ARG A 46 13.05 12.88 7.87
N TRP A 47 11.82 13.03 8.38
CA TRP A 47 11.46 14.15 9.27
C TRP A 47 12.21 14.09 10.60
N ASP A 48 12.31 12.91 11.19
CA ASP A 48 13.04 12.72 12.45
C ASP A 48 14.52 13.02 12.26
N LEU A 49 15.12 12.61 11.14
CA LEU A 49 16.49 13.00 10.78
C LEU A 49 16.65 14.51 10.61
N LYS A 50 15.71 15.20 9.93
CA LYS A 50 15.73 16.67 9.82
C LYS A 50 15.67 17.32 11.20
N ARG A 51 14.74 16.89 12.05
CA ARG A 51 14.60 17.41 13.42
C ARG A 51 15.85 17.15 14.27
N ILE A 52 16.41 15.95 14.21
CA ILE A 52 17.64 15.62 14.96
C ILE A 52 18.80 16.48 14.45
N SER A 53 18.90 16.73 13.13
CA SER A 53 19.93 17.61 12.57
C SER A 53 19.84 19.05 13.05
N GLU A 54 18.61 19.56 13.26
CA GLU A 54 18.36 20.92 13.72
C GLU A 54 18.54 21.09 15.24
N VAL A 55 18.11 20.10 16.02
CA VAL A 55 18.06 20.20 17.50
C VAL A 55 19.31 19.62 18.15
N ASN A 56 19.83 18.49 17.66
CA ASN A 56 20.91 17.74 18.28
C ASN A 56 21.82 17.11 17.20
N PRO A 57 22.63 17.91 16.50
CA PRO A 57 23.45 17.43 15.38
C PRO A 57 24.45 16.34 15.81
N HIS A 58 24.86 16.28 17.08
CA HIS A 58 25.80 15.28 17.62
C HIS A 58 25.21 13.86 17.62
N LEU A 59 23.88 13.72 17.73
CA LEU A 59 23.21 12.41 17.70
C LEU A 59 23.27 11.76 16.31
N ILE A 60 23.49 12.54 15.26
CA ILE A 60 23.70 12.02 13.90
C ILE A 60 25.01 11.23 13.84
N ASP A 61 26.07 11.80 14.44
CA ASP A 61 27.38 11.17 14.50
C ASP A 61 27.35 9.90 15.39
N ASP A 62 26.58 9.91 16.48
CA ASP A 62 26.40 8.74 17.37
C ASP A 62 25.65 7.57 16.71
N ILE A 63 24.76 7.87 15.74
CA ILE A 63 24.08 6.85 14.92
C ILE A 63 25.03 6.33 13.81
N GLY A 64 26.20 6.94 13.64
CA GLY A 64 27.16 6.62 12.58
C GLY A 64 26.80 7.22 11.23
N LEU A 65 25.92 8.22 11.19
CA LEU A 65 25.60 8.99 9.99
C LEU A 65 26.47 10.23 9.95
N THR A 66 26.90 10.62 8.76
CA THR A 66 27.57 11.93 8.57
C THR A 66 26.55 12.99 8.22
N ARG A 67 26.79 14.25 8.61
CA ARG A 67 25.91 15.38 8.27
C ARG A 67 25.57 15.46 6.78
N ARG A 68 26.53 15.16 5.90
CA ARG A 68 26.32 15.14 4.43
C ARG A 68 25.33 14.07 4.00
N GLN A 69 25.40 12.87 4.58
CA GLN A 69 24.43 11.81 4.30
C GLN A 69 23.03 12.17 4.78
N VAL A 70 22.91 12.86 5.91
CA VAL A 70 21.62 13.37 6.39
C VAL A 70 21.06 14.44 5.47
N GLU A 71 21.88 15.40 5.03
CA GLU A 71 21.49 16.40 4.04
C GLU A 71 21.03 15.75 2.72
N ASP A 72 21.73 14.70 2.24
CA ASP A 72 21.34 13.94 1.05
C ASP A 72 20.01 13.20 1.24
N GLU A 73 19.75 12.62 2.41
CA GLU A 73 18.47 11.99 2.74
C GLU A 73 17.32 13.00 2.86
N ILE A 74 17.59 14.18 3.42
CA ILE A 74 16.63 15.29 3.47
C ILE A 74 16.38 15.83 2.05
N ALA A 75 17.38 15.89 1.19
CA ALA A 75 17.23 16.35 -0.19
C ALA A 75 16.29 15.45 -1.03
N LYS A 76 16.20 14.15 -0.67
CA LYS A 76 15.25 13.18 -1.24
C LYS A 76 13.80 13.40 -0.79
N LEU A 77 13.55 14.35 0.13
CA LEU A 77 12.19 14.72 0.48
C LEU A 77 11.48 15.32 -0.72
N PRO A 78 10.18 15.02 -0.86
CA PRO A 78 9.38 15.65 -1.88
C PRO A 78 9.37 17.19 -1.74
N PHE A 79 9.26 17.92 -2.85
CA PHE A 79 9.31 19.39 -2.84
C PHE A 79 8.26 20.04 -1.91
N TRP A 80 7.05 19.49 -1.82
CA TRP A 80 5.95 19.90 -0.93
C TRP A 80 6.22 19.67 0.56
N GLN A 81 7.39 19.13 0.90
CA GLN A 81 7.79 18.75 2.25
C GLN A 81 9.17 19.31 2.63
N ARG A 82 9.78 20.15 1.77
CA ARG A 82 11.06 20.83 2.03
C ARG A 82 10.88 22.00 2.99
#